data_AF-A0AAU6R231-F1
#
_entry.id   AF-A0AAU6R231-F1
#
_cell.length_a   1.000
_cell.length_b   1.000
_cell.length_c   1.000
_cell.angle_alpha   90.00
_cell.angle_beta   90.00
_cell.angle_gamma   90.00
#
_symmetry.space_group_name_H-M   'P 1'
#
loop_
_entity.id
_entity.type
_entity.pdbx_description
1 polymer ?
#
loop_
_entity_poly.entity_id
_entity_poly.type
_entity_poly.pdbx_seq_one_letter_code
_entity_poly.pdbx_strand_id
1 'polypeptide(L)'
;MDTDVMLNDNFGVHPLTDQPAHVRFRIREVSTWLQARAEQLDLDRHLASQVLPQLGQAGLFRIGVPTDIGGSGGTILHAIDAIATITEDSMAAALVFWGQRAFIECLLQSENTALRASLLPSLLSGELAGAVGLSNGMKFLSNMEALQL
;
A
#
# COMPACT_ATOMS: atom_id res chain seq x y z
N MET A 1 -24.84 20.33 38.69
CA MET A 1 -24.36 21.24 37.62
C MET A 1 -23.23 20.48 36.96
N ASP A 2 -23.60 19.54 36.09
CA ASP A 2 -22.67 18.59 35.46
C ASP A 2 -22.06 19.24 34.22
N THR A 3 -20.74 19.24 34.15
CA THR A 3 -19.98 19.50 32.94
C THR A 3 -19.71 18.16 32.27
N ASP A 4 -20.68 17.68 31.49
CA ASP A 4 -20.43 16.57 30.58
C ASP A 4 -19.70 17.12 29.36
N VAL A 5 -18.44 16.69 29.26
CA VAL A 5 -17.56 16.93 28.13
C VAL A 5 -18.20 16.26 26.91
N MET A 6 -18.62 17.07 25.95
CA MET A 6 -18.96 16.62 24.60
C MET A 6 -17.72 15.95 24.01
N LEU A 7 -17.63 14.63 24.16
CA LEU A 7 -16.81 13.77 23.33
C LEU A 7 -17.27 14.02 21.90
N ASN A 8 -16.49 14.83 21.20
CA ASN A 8 -16.68 15.10 19.79
C ASN A 8 -16.35 13.80 19.05
N ASP A 9 -17.37 13.01 18.72
CA ASP A 9 -17.30 11.80 17.87
C ASP A 9 -16.96 12.18 16.41
N ASN A 10 -15.87 12.93 16.22
CA ASN A 10 -15.40 13.36 14.92
C ASN A 10 -14.31 12.42 14.38
N PHE A 11 -14.43 11.12 14.66
CA PHE A 11 -13.85 10.05 13.83
C PHE A 11 -14.80 9.68 12.70
N GLY A 12 -15.45 10.67 12.09
CA GLY A 12 -16.18 10.49 10.86
C GLY A 12 -15.19 10.11 9.77
N VAL A 13 -15.02 8.82 9.53
CA VAL A 13 -14.50 8.30 8.27
C VAL A 13 -15.38 8.90 7.17
N HIS A 14 -14.90 9.96 6.53
CA HIS A 14 -15.52 10.47 5.31
C HIS A 14 -15.65 9.27 4.37
N PRO A 15 -16.83 8.98 3.79
CA PRO A 15 -17.02 7.73 3.08
C PRO A 15 -15.98 7.62 1.96
N LEU A 16 -15.22 6.52 1.98
CA LEU A 16 -14.09 6.14 1.11
C LEU A 16 -14.48 5.95 -0.38
N THR A 17 -15.45 6.72 -0.89
CA THR A 17 -16.26 6.36 -2.06
C THR A 17 -16.02 7.20 -3.32
N ASP A 18 -15.20 8.25 -3.27
CA ASP A 18 -14.89 9.06 -4.46
C ASP A 18 -13.65 8.55 -5.23
N GLN A 19 -13.49 7.23 -5.29
CA GLN A 19 -12.44 6.62 -6.09
C GLN A 19 -12.72 6.80 -7.59
N PRO A 20 -11.72 7.17 -8.41
CA PRO A 20 -11.91 7.19 -9.86
C PRO A 20 -12.38 5.83 -10.40
N ALA A 21 -13.25 5.83 -11.42
CA ALA A 21 -13.89 4.60 -11.92
C ALA A 21 -12.88 3.50 -12.32
N HIS A 22 -11.73 3.89 -12.89
CA HIS A 22 -10.67 2.95 -13.27
C HIS A 22 -10.00 2.29 -12.06
N VAL A 23 -9.91 2.97 -10.90
CA VAL A 23 -9.39 2.40 -9.66
C VAL A 23 -10.37 1.36 -9.12
N ARG A 24 -11.67 1.69 -9.08
CA ARG A 24 -12.71 0.76 -8.62
C ARG A 24 -12.75 -0.52 -9.46
N PHE A 25 -12.57 -0.42 -10.78
CA PHE A 25 -12.50 -1.59 -11.65
C PHE A 25 -11.33 -2.51 -11.30
N ARG A 26 -10.11 -1.96 -11.15
CA ARG A 26 -8.90 -2.71 -10.79
C ARG A 26 -9.03 -3.40 -9.42
N ILE A 27 -9.60 -2.71 -8.44
CA ILE A 27 -9.82 -3.27 -7.10
C ILE A 27 -10.74 -4.50 -7.21
N ARG A 28 -11.85 -4.43 -7.94
CA ARG A 28 -12.79 -5.57 -8.09
C ARG A 28 -12.14 -6.83 -8.66
N GLU A 29 -11.22 -6.68 -9.62
CA GLU A 29 -10.50 -7.82 -10.19
C GLU A 29 -9.66 -8.53 -9.11
N VAL A 30 -8.93 -7.76 -8.30
CA VAL A 30 -8.10 -8.33 -7.23
C VAL A 30 -8.94 -8.85 -6.07
N SER A 31 -10.01 -8.15 -5.68
CA SER A 31 -10.93 -8.55 -4.62
C SER A 31 -11.45 -9.96 -4.82
N THR A 32 -11.86 -10.30 -6.04
CA THR A 32 -12.37 -11.64 -6.37
C THR A 32 -11.30 -12.72 -6.13
N TRP A 33 -10.04 -12.43 -6.49
CA TRP A 33 -8.92 -13.35 -6.27
C TRP A 33 -8.58 -13.51 -4.79
N LEU A 34 -8.57 -12.40 -4.04
CA LEU A 34 -8.27 -12.35 -2.61
C LEU A 34 -9.33 -13.08 -1.78
N GLN A 35 -10.62 -12.77 -1.99
CA GLN A 35 -11.72 -13.38 -1.24
C GLN A 35 -11.72 -14.91 -1.38
N ALA A 36 -11.38 -15.43 -2.57
CA ALA A 36 -11.29 -16.86 -2.81
C ALA A 36 -10.12 -17.55 -2.10
N ARG A 37 -9.14 -16.80 -1.56
CA ARG A 37 -7.84 -17.30 -1.10
C ARG A 37 -7.39 -16.74 0.25
N ALA A 38 -8.18 -15.90 0.90
CA ALA A 38 -7.78 -15.13 2.08
C ALA A 38 -7.16 -16.00 3.19
N GLU A 39 -7.83 -17.08 3.60
CA GLU A 39 -7.29 -18.00 4.63
C GLU A 39 -6.00 -18.70 4.18
N GLN A 40 -5.90 -19.07 2.90
CA GLN A 40 -4.72 -19.75 2.37
C GLN A 40 -3.52 -18.81 2.27
N LEU A 41 -3.76 -17.51 2.03
CA LEU A 41 -2.70 -16.50 2.00
C LEU A 41 -2.00 -16.34 3.35
N ASP A 42 -2.71 -16.57 4.46
CA ASP A 42 -2.13 -16.52 5.81
C ASP A 42 -1.32 -17.78 6.15
N LEU A 43 -1.62 -18.90 5.52
CA LEU A 43 -1.07 -20.22 5.86
C LEU A 43 0.03 -20.70 4.91
N ASP A 44 0.00 -20.26 3.65
CA ASP A 44 0.90 -20.72 2.59
C ASP A 44 1.82 -19.58 2.11
N ARG A 45 3.12 -19.72 2.39
CA ARG A 45 4.16 -18.77 1.97
C ARG A 45 4.31 -18.64 0.45
N HIS A 46 4.10 -19.71 -0.29
CA HIS A 46 4.17 -19.69 -1.76
C HIS A 46 2.99 -18.94 -2.36
N LEU A 47 1.80 -19.08 -1.77
CA LEU A 47 0.64 -18.30 -2.19
C LEU A 47 0.78 -16.82 -1.76
N ALA A 48 1.27 -16.57 -0.55
CA ALA A 48 1.52 -15.22 -0.04
C ALA A 48 2.47 -14.43 -0.96
N SER A 49 3.49 -15.07 -1.55
CA SER A 49 4.41 -14.41 -2.49
C SER A 49 3.75 -13.97 -3.80
N GLN A 50 2.55 -14.48 -4.13
CA GLN A 50 1.79 -14.06 -5.31
C GLN A 50 1.03 -12.75 -5.11
N VAL A 51 0.85 -12.29 -3.87
CA VAL A 51 0.08 -11.07 -3.57
C VAL A 51 0.67 -9.85 -4.27
N LEU A 52 1.98 -9.63 -4.11
CA LEU A 52 2.65 -8.47 -4.69
C LEU A 52 2.52 -8.44 -6.24
N PRO A 53 2.85 -9.53 -6.97
CA PRO A 53 2.59 -9.60 -8.41
C PRO A 53 1.14 -9.33 -8.81
N GLN A 54 0.16 -9.89 -8.09
CA GLN A 54 -1.27 -9.70 -8.41
C GLN A 54 -1.69 -8.23 -8.27
N LEU A 55 -1.30 -7.58 -7.17
CA LEU A 55 -1.56 -6.14 -6.95
C LEU A 55 -0.87 -5.26 -8.01
N GLY A 56 0.35 -5.63 -8.41
CA GLY A 56 1.12 -4.93 -9.45
C GLY A 56 0.54 -5.08 -10.84
N GLN A 57 0.12 -6.29 -11.23
CA GLN A 57 -0.54 -6.58 -12.52
C GLN A 57 -1.88 -5.85 -12.64
N ALA A 58 -2.66 -5.78 -11.56
CA ALA A 58 -3.87 -4.96 -11.49
C ALA A 58 -3.57 -3.45 -11.51
N GLY A 59 -2.31 -3.05 -11.39
CA GLY A 59 -1.88 -1.66 -11.46
C GLY A 59 -2.27 -0.84 -10.23
N LEU A 60 -2.45 -1.46 -9.07
CA LEU A 60 -2.83 -0.76 -7.84
C LEU A 60 -1.70 0.10 -7.29
N PHE A 61 -0.45 -0.28 -7.50
CA PHE A 61 0.72 0.53 -7.11
C PHE A 61 0.88 1.83 -7.89
N ARG A 62 0.16 1.97 -9.02
CA ARG A 62 0.19 3.16 -9.88
C ARG A 62 -0.72 4.28 -9.39
N ILE A 63 -1.60 3.99 -8.43
CA ILE A 63 -2.56 4.96 -7.88
C ILE A 63 -1.82 6.05 -7.11
N GLY A 64 -2.13 7.31 -7.42
CA GLY A 64 -1.48 8.47 -6.81
C GLY A 64 -0.06 8.73 -7.31
N VAL A 65 0.37 8.02 -8.37
CA VAL A 65 1.66 8.26 -9.03
C VAL A 65 1.42 9.09 -10.29
N PRO A 66 2.20 10.14 -10.59
CA PRO A 66 2.07 10.91 -11.81
C PRO A 66 2.17 10.05 -13.08
N THR A 67 1.36 10.37 -14.09
CA THR A 67 1.21 9.56 -15.31
C THR A 67 2.43 9.59 -16.21
N ASP A 68 3.17 10.70 -16.22
CA ASP A 68 4.41 10.91 -16.97
C ASP A 68 5.57 10.01 -16.50
N ILE A 69 5.49 9.49 -15.26
CA ILE A 69 6.45 8.52 -14.70
C ILE A 69 5.84 7.12 -14.50
N GLY A 70 4.78 6.80 -15.26
CA GLY A 70 4.20 5.46 -15.31
C GLY A 70 3.08 5.19 -14.29
N GLY A 71 2.63 6.20 -13.57
CA GLY A 71 1.47 6.10 -12.68
C GLY A 71 0.12 6.15 -13.42
N SER A 72 -0.97 6.08 -12.66
CA SER A 72 -2.34 6.27 -13.15
C SER A 72 -2.93 7.63 -12.76
N GLY A 73 -2.14 8.52 -12.18
CA GLY A 73 -2.60 9.80 -11.63
C GLY A 73 -3.38 9.62 -10.33
N GLY A 74 -4.07 10.69 -9.92
CA GLY A 74 -4.76 10.76 -8.62
C GLY A 74 -3.84 11.30 -7.51
N THR A 75 -4.26 11.13 -6.26
CA THR A 75 -3.56 11.61 -5.07
C THR A 75 -3.15 10.45 -4.17
N ILE A 76 -2.31 10.73 -3.17
CA ILE A 76 -2.00 9.74 -2.12
C ILE A 76 -3.25 9.27 -1.37
N LEU A 77 -4.27 10.12 -1.22
CA LEU A 77 -5.54 9.75 -0.59
C LEU A 77 -6.24 8.64 -1.38
N HIS A 78 -6.22 8.70 -2.72
CA HIS A 78 -6.77 7.62 -3.52
C HIS A 78 -6.05 6.29 -3.30
N ALA A 79 -4.74 6.30 -3.07
CA ALA A 79 -4.00 5.07 -2.74
C ALA A 79 -4.36 4.55 -1.35
N ILE A 80 -4.58 5.45 -0.38
CA ILE A 80 -5.02 5.11 0.97
C ILE A 80 -6.41 4.46 0.96
N ASP A 81 -7.39 5.00 0.24
CA ASP A 81 -8.72 4.35 0.23
C ASP A 81 -8.69 3.02 -0.52
N ALA A 82 -7.83 2.88 -1.54
CA ALA A 82 -7.65 1.59 -2.21
C ALA A 82 -7.08 0.53 -1.26
N ILE A 83 -6.11 0.89 -0.40
CA ILE A 83 -5.61 0.00 0.67
C ILE A 83 -6.72 -0.33 1.66
N ALA A 84 -7.49 0.66 2.09
CA ALA A 84 -8.61 0.46 3.02
C ALA A 84 -9.64 -0.52 2.43
N THR A 85 -9.95 -0.39 1.13
CA THR A 85 -10.86 -1.31 0.45
C THR A 85 -10.31 -2.74 0.40
N ILE A 86 -9.04 -2.92 0.03
CA ILE A 86 -8.40 -4.26 -0.02
C ILE A 86 -8.35 -4.91 1.38
N THR A 87 -8.31 -4.12 2.45
CA THR A 87 -8.30 -4.62 3.82
C THR A 87 -9.56 -5.41 4.16
N GLU A 88 -10.71 -5.06 3.56
CA GLU A 88 -11.97 -5.78 3.75
C GLU A 88 -11.91 -7.21 3.19
N ASP A 89 -11.08 -7.44 2.18
CA ASP A 89 -10.90 -8.75 1.54
C ASP A 89 -9.75 -9.56 2.16
N SER A 90 -8.63 -8.90 2.48
CA SER A 90 -7.46 -9.53 3.10
C SER A 90 -6.55 -8.47 3.74
N MET A 91 -6.45 -8.52 5.07
CA MET A 91 -5.53 -7.68 5.85
C MET A 91 -4.06 -7.92 5.46
N ALA A 92 -3.66 -9.17 5.23
CA ALA A 92 -2.31 -9.51 4.81
C ALA A 92 -1.95 -8.87 3.46
N ALA A 93 -2.88 -8.91 2.50
CA ALA A 93 -2.68 -8.27 1.20
C ALA A 93 -2.64 -6.74 1.30
N ALA A 94 -3.49 -6.15 2.13
CA ALA A 94 -3.46 -4.72 2.42
C ALA A 94 -2.13 -4.27 3.01
N LEU A 95 -1.51 -5.09 3.89
CA LEU A 95 -0.19 -4.79 4.46
C LEU A 95 0.92 -4.80 3.40
N VAL A 96 0.90 -5.78 2.48
CA VAL A 96 1.80 -5.81 1.32
C VAL A 96 1.62 -4.58 0.46
N PHE A 97 0.36 -4.20 0.17
CA PHE A 97 0.05 -3.02 -0.62
C PHE A 97 0.57 -1.74 0.05
N TRP A 98 0.26 -1.55 1.33
CA TRP A 98 0.74 -0.41 2.11
C TRP A 98 2.27 -0.32 2.12
N GLY A 99 2.96 -1.43 2.39
CA GLY A 99 4.43 -1.46 2.45
C GLY A 99 5.08 -1.04 1.13
N GLN A 100 4.59 -1.62 0.03
CA GLN A 100 5.02 -1.29 -1.33
C GLN A 100 4.77 0.19 -1.63
N ARG A 101 3.55 0.67 -1.37
CA ARG A 101 3.15 2.04 -1.71
C ARG A 101 3.88 3.07 -0.85
N ALA A 102 4.18 2.78 0.41
CA ALA A 102 4.97 3.64 1.28
C ALA A 102 6.40 3.79 0.75
N PHE A 103 7.03 2.70 0.30
CA PHE A 103 8.38 2.77 -0.29
C PHE A 103 8.38 3.56 -1.61
N ILE A 104 7.38 3.35 -2.48
CA ILE A 104 7.19 4.15 -3.69
C ILE A 104 7.04 5.63 -3.32
N GLU A 105 6.27 5.98 -2.29
CA GLU A 105 6.12 7.37 -1.85
C GLU A 105 7.44 7.99 -1.44
N CYS A 106 8.28 7.26 -0.68
CA CYS A 106 9.62 7.73 -0.32
C CYS A 106 10.46 8.07 -1.56
N LEU A 107 10.38 7.26 -2.64
CA LEU A 107 11.09 7.55 -3.89
C LEU A 107 10.52 8.77 -4.62
N LEU A 108 9.19 8.95 -4.61
CA LEU A 108 8.53 10.11 -5.20
C LEU A 108 8.92 11.41 -4.49
N GLN A 109 9.01 11.39 -3.17
CA GLN A 109 9.39 12.54 -2.34
C GLN A 109 10.91 12.79 -2.29
N SER A 110 11.72 11.87 -2.81
CA SER A 110 13.18 12.01 -2.82
C SER A 110 13.66 12.93 -3.95
N GLU A 111 14.71 13.71 -3.67
CA GLU A 111 15.47 14.45 -4.69
C GLU A 111 16.33 13.53 -5.57
N ASN A 112 16.52 12.25 -5.20
CA ASN A 112 17.30 11.29 -5.97
C ASN A 112 16.51 10.75 -7.17
N THR A 113 16.41 11.57 -8.21
CA THR A 113 15.65 11.29 -9.43
C THR A 113 16.19 10.10 -10.21
N ALA A 114 17.51 9.86 -10.16
CA ALA A 114 18.15 8.73 -10.83
C ALA A 114 17.73 7.39 -10.20
N LEU A 115 17.73 7.30 -8.87
CA LEU A 115 17.28 6.11 -8.16
C LEU A 115 15.78 5.85 -8.41
N ARG A 116 14.96 6.90 -8.35
CA ARG A 116 13.54 6.80 -8.68
C ARG A 116 13.34 6.26 -10.09
N ALA A 117 14.01 6.83 -11.10
CA ALA A 117 13.87 6.40 -12.49
C ALA A 117 14.29 4.93 -12.68
N SER A 118 15.31 4.47 -11.96
CA SER A 118 15.80 3.09 -12.02
C SER A 118 14.83 2.08 -11.39
N LEU A 119 14.32 2.36 -10.19
CA LEU A 119 13.54 1.38 -9.42
C LEU A 119 12.04 1.43 -9.68
N LEU A 120 11.49 2.62 -9.95
CA LEU A 120 10.04 2.83 -10.00
C LEU A 120 9.32 1.89 -10.98
N PRO A 121 9.82 1.62 -12.20
CA PRO A 121 9.12 0.72 -13.13
C PRO A 121 8.87 -0.68 -12.56
N SER A 122 9.88 -1.33 -11.96
CA SER A 122 9.77 -2.67 -11.39
C SER A 122 8.98 -2.70 -10.07
N LEU A 123 8.98 -1.60 -9.32
CA LEU A 123 8.13 -1.45 -8.14
C LEU A 123 6.65 -1.32 -8.54
N LEU A 124 6.35 -0.58 -9.61
CA LEU A 124 4.98 -0.38 -10.10
C LEU A 124 4.39 -1.63 -10.76
N SER A 125 5.23 -2.49 -11.36
CA SER A 125 4.79 -3.79 -11.91
C SER A 125 4.63 -4.87 -10.85
N GLY A 126 5.20 -4.69 -9.65
CA GLY A 126 5.26 -5.71 -8.60
C GLY A 126 6.33 -6.78 -8.81
N GLU A 127 7.26 -6.57 -9.75
CA GLU A 127 8.43 -7.44 -9.95
C GLU A 127 9.48 -7.25 -8.86
N LEU A 128 9.60 -6.02 -8.34
CA LEU A 128 10.46 -5.69 -7.22
C LEU A 128 9.61 -5.37 -5.99
N ALA A 129 9.94 -6.02 -4.87
CA ALA A 129 9.36 -5.71 -3.57
C ALA A 129 10.10 -4.54 -2.91
N GLY A 130 9.35 -3.61 -2.33
CA GLY A 130 9.84 -2.49 -1.55
C GLY A 130 9.08 -2.37 -0.24
N ALA A 131 9.80 -2.01 0.83
CA ALA A 131 9.22 -1.74 2.13
C ALA A 131 10.08 -0.73 2.88
N VAL A 132 9.46 -0.02 3.82
CA VAL A 132 10.15 0.98 4.66
C VAL A 132 10.68 0.28 5.93
N GLY A 133 11.98 -0.04 5.93
CA GLY A 133 12.66 -0.79 7.00
C GLY A 133 13.10 0.03 8.23
N LEU A 134 12.29 1.01 8.68
CA LEU A 134 12.71 1.97 9.71
C LEU A 134 12.93 1.34 11.09
N SER A 135 12.18 0.28 11.44
CA SER A 135 12.28 -0.34 12.76
C SER A 135 13.59 -1.11 12.95
N ASN A 136 14.09 -1.83 11.93
CA ASN A 136 15.38 -2.50 12.00
C ASN A 136 16.52 -1.45 12.12
N GLY A 137 16.45 -0.40 11.30
CA GLY A 137 17.38 0.72 11.38
C GLY A 137 17.37 1.42 12.74
N MET A 138 16.19 1.70 13.30
CA MET A 138 16.07 2.39 14.60
C MET A 138 16.58 1.53 15.75
N LYS A 139 16.30 0.22 15.74
CA LYS A 139 16.84 -0.71 16.75
C LYS A 139 18.37 -0.79 16.68
N PHE A 140 18.93 -0.80 15.47
CA PHE A 140 20.37 -0.75 15.27
C PHE A 140 20.99 0.58 15.74
N LEU A 141 20.44 1.72 15.30
CA LEU A 141 20.94 3.05 15.68
C LEU A 141 20.80 3.33 17.18
N SER A 142 19.82 2.71 17.84
CA SER A 142 19.61 2.79 19.29
C SER A 142 20.40 1.72 20.07
N ASN A 143 21.25 0.94 19.39
CA ASN A 143 22.10 -0.09 19.98
C ASN A 143 21.30 -1.21 20.72
N MET A 144 20.06 -1.45 20.30
CA MET A 144 19.18 -2.49 20.87
C MET A 144 19.40 -3.85 20.22
N GLU A 145 19.66 -3.89 18.91
CA GLU A 145 19.86 -5.12 18.13
C GLU A 145 20.84 -4.88 16.96
N ALA A 146 21.42 -5.95 16.41
CA ALA A 146 22.22 -5.85 15.19
C ALA A 146 21.35 -5.59 13.95
N LEU A 147 21.90 -4.90 12.94
CA LEU A 147 21.23 -4.69 11.66
C LEU A 147 20.99 -6.04 10.97
N GLN A 148 19.76 -6.28 10.50
CA GLN A 148 19.41 -7.48 9.72
C GLN A 148 19.18 -7.08 8.27
N LEU A 149 19.86 -7.78 7.35
CA LEU A 149 19.85 -7.54 5.90
C LEU A 149 19.21 -8.72 5.18
#